data_AF-A0A613E235-F1
#
_entry.id   AF-A0A613E235-F1
#
_cell.length_a   1.000
_cell.length_b   1.000
_cell.length_c   1.000
_cell.angle_alpha   90.00
_cell.angle_beta   90.00
_cell.angle_gamma   90.00
#
_symmetry.space_group_name_H-M   'P 1'
#
loop_
_entity.id
_entity.type
_entity.pdbx_description
1 polymer ?
#
loop_
_entity_poly.entity_id
_entity_poly.type
_entity_poly.pdbx_seq_one_letter_code
_entity_poly.pdbx_strand_id
1 'polypeptide(L)' 'MNRVDIEAMIQRYTEAEMAVLDGKTIRFNGQEMTMENLSEIRKGRQEWERRLSSVISQRRGRPGYRLARFE' A
#
# COMPACT_ATOMS: atom_id res chain seq x y z
N MET A 1 7.53 11.20 -4.91
CA MET A 1 6.31 10.39 -5.04
C MET A 1 5.16 11.22 -4.51
N ASN A 2 4.22 11.63 -5.37
CA ASN A 2 3.06 12.40 -4.95
C ASN A 2 1.98 11.43 -4.43
N ARG A 3 1.01 11.94 -3.65
CA ARG A 3 -0.08 11.13 -3.09
C ARG A 3 -0.84 10.34 -4.18
N VAL A 4 -1.07 10.99 -5.32
CA VAL A 4 -1.76 10.43 -6.49
C VAL A 4 -1.03 9.21 -7.06
N ASP A 5 0.31 9.23 -7.09
CA ASP A 5 1.10 8.09 -7.57
C ASP A 5 0.94 6.86 -6.64
N ILE A 6 0.81 7.09 -5.33
CA ILE A 6 0.62 6.03 -4.33
C ILE A 6 -0.80 5.46 -4.44
N GLU A 7 -1.81 6.31 -4.60
CA GLU A 7 -3.21 5.88 -4.81
C GLU A 7 -3.34 5.07 -6.11
N ALA A 8 -2.69 5.48 -7.20
CA ALA A 8 -2.65 4.74 -8.46
C ALA A 8 -1.97 3.37 -8.33
N MET A 9 -0.90 3.27 -7.55
CA MET A 9 -0.26 1.99 -7.21
C MET A 9 -1.22 1.05 -6.47
N ILE A 10 -1.88 1.53 -5.40
CA ILE A 10 -2.83 0.72 -4.61
C ILE A 10 -3.97 0.21 -5.48
N GLN A 11 -4.48 1.04 -6.38
CA GLN A 11 -5.55 0.68 -7.31
C GLN A 11 -5.09 -0.44 -8.27
N ARG A 12 -3.89 -0.32 -8.84
CA ARG A 12 -3.29 -1.39 -9.66
C ARG A 12 -3.11 -2.70 -8.89
N TYR A 13 -2.69 -2.66 -7.62
CA TYR A 13 -2.62 -3.86 -6.76
C TYR A 13 -4.01 -4.45 -6.46
N THR A 14 -5.07 -3.65 -6.52
CA THR A 14 -6.45 -4.11 -6.29
C THR A 14 -7.03 -4.78 -7.53
N GLU A 15 -6.82 -4.18 -8.70
CA GLU A 15 -7.16 -4.80 -9.99
C GLU A 15 -6.38 -6.11 -10.21
N ALA A 16 -5.10 -6.10 -9.85
CA ALA A 16 -4.25 -7.28 -9.80
C ALA A 16 -4.86 -8.41 -8.95
N GLU A 17 -5.29 -8.10 -7.73
CA GLU A 17 -5.92 -9.08 -6.83
C GLU A 17 -7.21 -9.65 -7.43
N MET A 18 -8.06 -8.82 -8.05
CA MET A 18 -9.27 -9.28 -8.74
C MET A 18 -8.97 -10.18 -9.93
N ALA A 19 -8.00 -9.82 -10.77
CA ALA A 19 -7.61 -10.61 -11.93
C ALA A 19 -7.02 -11.96 -11.51
N VAL A 20 -6.20 -12.00 -10.46
CA VAL A 20 -5.65 -13.24 -9.91
C VAL A 20 -6.75 -14.13 -9.32
N LEU A 21 -7.73 -13.55 -8.62
CA LEU A 21 -8.91 -14.27 -8.12
C LEU A 21 -9.78 -14.84 -9.24
N ASP A 22 -9.85 -14.16 -10.40
CA ASP A 22 -10.50 -14.63 -11.63
C ASP A 22 -9.72 -15.76 -12.33
N GLY A 23 -8.55 -16.14 -11.80
CA GLY A 23 -7.67 -17.17 -12.36
C GLY A 23 -6.77 -16.67 -13.48
N LYS A 24 -6.64 -15.35 -13.67
CA LYS A 24 -5.77 -14.75 -14.67
C LYS A 24 -4.38 -14.48 -14.08
N THR A 25 -3.35 -14.84 -14.84
CA THR A 25 -1.97 -14.46 -14.53
C THR A 25 -1.75 -13.01 -14.92
N ILE A 26 -1.29 -12.18 -13.99
CA ILE A 26 -0.97 -10.77 -14.24
C ILE A 26 0.54 -10.58 -14.25
N ARG A 27 1.03 -9.68 -15.10
CA ARG A 27 2.43 -9.27 -15.10
C ARG A 27 2.56 -7.95 -14.35
N PHE A 28 2.97 -8.04 -13.09
CA PHE A 28 3.14 -6.88 -12.22
C PHE A 28 4.63 -6.60 -12.01
N ASN A 29 5.07 -5.39 -12.34
CA ASN A 29 6.46 -4.96 -12.18
C ASN A 29 7.49 -5.87 -12.90
N GLY A 30 7.11 -6.48 -14.02
CA GLY A 30 7.95 -7.41 -14.77
C GLY A 30 7.96 -8.85 -14.24
N GLN A 31 7.28 -9.13 -13.12
CA GLN A 31 7.10 -10.47 -12.58
C GLN A 31 5.67 -10.96 -12.85
N GLU A 32 5.52 -12.25 -13.15
CA GLU A 32 4.20 -12.89 -13.21
C GLU A 32 3.72 -13.15 -11.78
N MET A 33 2.55 -12.63 -11.44
CA MET A 33 1.86 -12.92 -10.19
C MET A 33 0.66 -13.81 -10.50
N THR A 34 0.57 -14.91 -9.75
CA THR A 34 -0.51 -15.90 -9.82
C THR A 34 -1.21 -16.01 -8.47
N MET A 35 -2.18 -16.93 -8.32
CA MET A 35 -2.87 -17.17 -7.05
C MET A 35 -1.92 -17.52 -5.89
N GLU A 36 -0.74 -18.08 -6.16
CA GLU A 36 0.26 -18.31 -5.11
C GLU A 36 0.81 -17.01 -4.52
N ASN A 37 0.86 -15.93 -5.31
CA ASN A 37 1.32 -14.62 -4.86
C ASN A 37 0.19 -13.75 -4.27
N LEU A 38 -1.04 -14.24 -4.12
CA LEU A 38 -2.16 -13.48 -3.52
C LEU A 38 -1.78 -12.92 -2.14
N SER A 39 -1.07 -13.72 -1.34
CA SER A 39 -0.57 -13.29 -0.03
C SER A 39 0.46 -12.15 -0.14
N GLU A 40 1.32 -12.17 -1.16
CA GLU A 40 2.29 -11.10 -1.44
C GLU A 40 1.63 -9.84 -1.99
N ILE A 41 0.65 -9.95 -2.89
CA ILE A 41 -0.15 -8.83 -3.40
C ILE A 41 -0.82 -8.09 -2.24
N ARG A 42 -1.43 -8.85 -1.32
CA ARG A 42 -2.12 -8.31 -0.15
C ARG A 42 -1.14 -7.63 0.82
N LYS A 43 0.04 -8.23 1.04
CA LYS A 43 1.13 -7.60 1.82
C LYS A 43 1.63 -6.32 1.16
N GLY A 44 1.83 -6.33 -0.15
CA GLY A 44 2.23 -5.15 -0.92
C GLY A 44 1.21 -4.01 -0.77
N ARG A 45 -0.09 -4.32 -0.87
CA ARG A 45 -1.16 -3.34 -0.66
C ARG A 45 -1.09 -2.72 0.75
N GLN A 46 -0.98 -3.54 1.79
CA GLN A 46 -0.83 -3.05 3.17
C GLN A 46 0.42 -2.19 3.36
N GLU A 47 1.51 -2.55 2.71
CA GLU A 47 2.76 -1.79 2.80
C GLU A 47 2.62 -0.42 2.14
N TRP A 48 1.97 -0.36 0.97
CA TRP A 48 1.64 0.91 0.30
C TRP A 48 0.63 1.75 1.08
N GLU A 49 -0.38 1.15 1.70
CA GLU A 49 -1.32 1.86 2.60
C GLU A 49 -0.60 2.41 3.83
N ARG A 50 0.30 1.65 4.45
CA ARG A 50 1.14 2.16 5.55
C ARG A 50 1.98 3.34 5.08
N ARG A 51 2.58 3.25 3.89
CA ARG A 51 3.38 4.34 3.30
C ARG A 51 2.51 5.57 3.03
N LEU A 52 1.31 5.39 2.49
CA LEU A 52 0.34 6.46 2.26
C LEU A 52 -0.04 7.13 3.58
N SER A 53 -0.36 6.34 4.61
CA SER A 53 -0.69 6.83 5.95
C SER A 53 0.45 7.65 6.56
N SER A 54 1.70 7.19 6.42
CA SER A 54 2.88 7.94 6.84
C SER A 54 3.05 9.26 6.08
N VAL A 55 2.86 9.26 4.76
CA VAL A 55 2.94 10.47 3.92
C VAL A 55 1.83 11.47 4.27
N ILE A 56 0.61 11.00 4.49
CA ILE A 56 -0.52 11.83 4.93
C ILE A 56 -0.24 12.40 6.33
N SER A 57 0.29 11.58 7.25
CA SER A 57 0.62 11.99 8.61
C SER A 57 1.77 13.00 8.65
N GLN A 58 2.78 12.85 7.78
CA GLN A 58 3.83 13.86 7.60
C GLN A 58 3.28 15.17 7.04
N ARG A 59 2.35 15.11 6.08
CA ARG A 59 1.71 16.31 5.51
C ARG A 59 0.77 17.01 6.49
N ARG A 60 0.12 16.28 7.39
CA ARG A 60 -0.84 16.84 8.37
C ARG A 60 -0.20 17.56 9.56
N GLY A 61 1.13 17.57 9.67
CA GLY A 61 1.81 18.17 10.81
C GLY A 61 1.71 17.26 12.03
N ARG A 62 2.87 16.80 12.47
CA ARG A 62 3.06 16.01 13.70
C ARG A 62 2.50 16.80 14.90
N PRO A 63 1.50 16.32 15.66
CA PRO A 63 1.36 16.81 17.03
C PRO A 63 2.64 16.36 17.75
N GLY A 64 3.47 17.34 18.12
CA GLY A 64 4.74 17.11 18.82
C GLY A 64 4.51 16.20 20.03
N TYR A 65 5.49 15.33 20.28
CA TYR A 65 5.54 14.45 21.44
C TYR A 65 4.99 15.16 22.68
N ARG A 66 3.96 14.57 23.31
CA ARG A 66 3.51 15.00 24.63
C ARG A 66 4.63 14.66 25.62
N LEU A 67 5.33 15.67 26.12
CA LEU A 67 6.20 15.54 27.28
C LEU A 67 5.31 15.10 28.44
N ALA A 68 5.56 13.92 29.01
CA ALA A 68 4.92 13.50 30.24
C ALA A 68 5.35 14.48 31.33
N ARG A 69 4.37 15.15 31.96
CA ARG A 69 4.62 15.96 33.15
C ARG A 69 4.45 15.01 34.34
N PHE A 70 5.54 14.78 35.06
CA PHE A 70 5.52 14.06 36.33
C PHE A 70 5.27 15.10 37.44
N GLU A 71 4.32 14.81 38.32
CA GLU A 71 4.10 15.52 39.59
C GLU A 71 4.90 14.84 40.70
#